data_AF-A0A7S3NCL9-F1
#
_entry.id   AF-A0A7S3NCL9-F1
#
_cell.length_a   1.000
_cell.length_b   1.000
_cell.length_c   1.000
_cell.angle_alpha   90.00
_cell.angle_beta   90.00
_cell.angle_gamma   90.00
#
_symmetry.space_group_name_H-M   'P 1'
#
loop_
_entity.id
_entity.type
_entity.pdbx_description
1 polymer ?
#
loop_
_entity_poly.entity_id
_entity_poly.type
_entity_poly.pdbx_seq_one_letter_code
_entity_poly.pdbx_strand_id
1 'polypeptide(L)'
;MDTTLRRAGRFDREISLKVPDEKGRLEILNAITKKMKISHKEDFFKELSRRTPGYVPADLFTLCKEASISAISRIYEQFFINEMAKLNTDPVVDQSGAENDIELANQNLAQKPTVENCAPPCEETRKADNDEELIDEEIKDTIDERLKSICIEETDFMIALKKVQPTAQREGFTTIPNVSW
;
A
#
# COMPACT_ATOMS: atom_id res chain seq x y z
N MET A 1 20.75 22.37 -13.24
CA MET A 1 20.97 23.44 -12.25
C MET A 1 21.97 24.44 -12.79
N ASP A 2 21.84 25.72 -12.44
CA ASP A 2 22.76 26.80 -12.83
C ASP A 2 24.14 26.63 -12.17
N THR A 3 25.20 26.67 -12.99
CA THR A 3 26.61 26.50 -12.55
C THR A 3 27.08 27.64 -11.65
N THR A 4 26.44 28.81 -11.74
CA THR A 4 26.74 29.98 -10.91
C THR A 4 26.52 29.71 -9.42
N LEU A 5 25.58 28.82 -9.10
CA LEU A 5 25.23 28.47 -7.71
C LEU A 5 26.25 27.55 -7.03
N ARG A 6 27.10 26.84 -7.80
CA ARG A 6 28.15 25.92 -7.29
C ARG A 6 29.50 26.60 -7.01
N ARG A 7 29.61 27.92 -7.21
CA ARG A 7 30.85 28.66 -6.89
C ARG A 7 31.08 28.71 -5.40
N ALA A 8 32.36 28.78 -5.01
CA ALA A 8 32.78 28.94 -3.62
C ALA A 8 32.04 30.12 -2.93
N GLY A 9 31.56 29.89 -1.71
CA GLY A 9 30.76 30.87 -0.96
C GLY A 9 29.24 30.83 -1.21
N ARG A 10 28.74 29.82 -1.95
CA ARG A 10 27.30 29.54 -2.16
C ARG A 10 26.98 28.08 -1.80
N PHE A 11 26.52 27.26 -2.75
CA PHE A 11 26.41 25.81 -2.57
C PHE A 11 27.74 25.16 -2.96
N ASP A 12 28.72 25.28 -2.08
CA ASP A 12 30.08 24.77 -2.28
C ASP A 12 30.29 23.34 -1.74
N ARG A 13 29.27 22.77 -1.10
CA ARG A 13 29.24 21.39 -0.63
C ARG A 13 28.13 20.61 -1.30
N GLU A 14 28.49 19.43 -1.79
CA GLU A 14 27.55 18.48 -2.37
C GLU A 14 27.57 17.19 -1.58
N ILE A 15 26.38 16.65 -1.32
CA ILE A 15 26.19 15.37 -0.68
C ILE A 15 25.46 14.49 -1.68
N SER A 16 26.15 13.46 -2.19
CA SER A 16 25.52 12.47 -3.05
C SER A 16 24.85 11.40 -2.20
N LEU A 17 23.54 11.25 -2.36
CA LEU A 17 22.77 10.16 -1.75
C LEU A 17 22.77 8.96 -2.69
N LYS A 18 23.13 7.79 -2.16
CA LYS A 18 23.13 6.53 -2.92
C LYS A 18 21.81 5.78 -2.73
N VAL A 19 21.50 4.89 -3.66
CA VAL A 19 20.41 3.91 -3.50
C VAL A 19 20.76 2.99 -2.32
N PRO A 20 19.81 2.71 -1.41
CA PRO A 20 20.07 1.86 -0.25
C PRO A 20 20.41 0.42 -0.65
N ASP A 21 21.33 -0.19 0.09
CA ASP A 21 21.63 -1.62 0.05
C ASP A 21 20.52 -2.44 0.71
N GLU A 22 20.66 -3.77 0.75
CA GLU A 22 19.65 -4.67 1.35
C GLU A 22 19.36 -4.30 2.82
N LYS A 23 20.41 -4.05 3.61
CA LYS A 23 20.29 -3.66 5.01
C LYS A 23 19.61 -2.31 5.17
N GLY A 24 19.98 -1.32 4.37
CA GLY A 24 19.36 0.00 4.37
C GLY A 24 17.87 -0.07 4.01
N ARG A 25 17.49 -0.90 3.03
CA ARG A 25 16.07 -1.13 2.69
C ARG A 25 15.32 -1.77 3.87
N LEU A 26 15.91 -2.72 4.58
CA LEU A 26 15.32 -3.31 5.79
C LEU A 26 15.08 -2.25 6.89
N GLU A 27 16.07 -1.39 7.14
CA GLU A 27 15.94 -0.29 8.12
C GLU A 27 14.84 0.70 7.72
N ILE A 28 14.77 1.06 6.44
CA ILE A 28 13.72 1.92 5.89
C ILE A 28 12.34 1.28 6.06
N LEU A 29 12.19 -0.01 5.70
CA LEU A 29 10.94 -0.75 5.87
C LEU A 29 10.49 -0.76 7.33
N ASN A 30 11.41 -1.01 8.26
CA ASN A 30 11.12 -0.97 9.70
C ASN A 30 10.69 0.41 10.18
N ALA A 31 11.33 1.48 9.68
CA ALA A 31 10.98 2.85 10.01
C ALA A 31 9.58 3.25 9.49
N ILE A 32 9.28 2.97 8.22
CA ILE A 32 7.98 3.28 7.58
C ILE A 32 6.85 2.55 8.31
N THR A 33 7.06 1.28 8.63
CA THR A 33 6.02 0.40 9.18
C THR A 33 6.00 0.35 10.70
N LYS A 34 6.64 1.31 11.38
CA LYS A 34 6.70 1.36 12.86
C LYS A 34 5.32 1.35 13.52
N LYS A 35 4.31 1.94 12.86
CA LYS A 35 2.92 2.03 13.35
C LYS A 35 1.97 1.02 12.70
N MET A 36 2.46 0.13 11.84
CA MET A 36 1.63 -0.80 11.08
C MET A 36 1.64 -2.19 11.72
N LYS A 37 0.47 -2.84 11.76
CA LYS A 37 0.34 -4.24 12.19
C LYS A 37 0.61 -5.16 11.01
N ILE A 38 1.74 -5.86 11.05
CA ILE A 38 2.20 -6.74 9.96
C ILE A 38 2.50 -8.12 10.54
N SER A 39 1.95 -9.15 9.91
CA SER A 39 2.21 -10.54 10.30
C SER A 39 3.65 -10.95 9.96
N HIS A 40 4.32 -11.67 10.87
CA HIS A 40 5.70 -12.16 10.69
C HIS A 40 6.73 -11.11 10.24
N LYS A 41 6.58 -9.86 10.71
CA LYS A 41 7.30 -8.67 10.23
C LYS A 41 8.82 -8.87 10.08
N GLU A 42 9.51 -9.35 11.11
CA GLU A 42 10.98 -9.41 11.14
C GLU A 42 11.57 -10.35 10.08
N ASP A 43 11.02 -11.55 9.92
CA ASP A 43 11.53 -12.53 8.95
C ASP A 43 11.08 -12.21 7.54
N PHE A 44 9.83 -11.78 7.39
CA PHE A 44 9.29 -11.37 6.10
C PHE A 44 10.03 -10.16 5.53
N PHE A 45 10.40 -9.17 6.35
CA PHE A 45 11.07 -7.97 5.86
C PHE A 45 12.48 -8.23 5.35
N LYS A 46 13.20 -9.21 5.90
CA LYS A 46 14.51 -9.63 5.36
C LYS A 46 14.35 -10.18 3.95
N GLU A 47 13.31 -10.98 3.70
CA GLU A 47 13.00 -11.48 2.36
C GLU A 47 12.53 -10.34 1.44
N LEU A 48 11.69 -9.42 1.94
CA LEU A 48 11.21 -8.28 1.17
C LEU A 48 12.35 -7.35 0.76
N SER A 49 13.33 -7.11 1.63
CA SER A 49 14.52 -6.31 1.28
C SER A 49 15.34 -6.96 0.17
N ARG A 50 15.40 -8.29 0.11
CA ARG A 50 16.06 -9.03 -1.00
C ARG A 50 15.31 -8.91 -2.31
N ARG A 51 13.98 -8.90 -2.27
CA ARG A 51 13.10 -8.80 -3.45
C ARG A 51 12.94 -7.39 -4.02
N THR A 52 13.48 -6.37 -3.35
CA THR A 52 13.32 -4.96 -3.73
C THR A 52 14.63 -4.27 -4.15
N PRO A 53 15.51 -4.88 -4.96
CA PRO A 53 16.72 -4.20 -5.41
C PRO A 53 16.37 -2.96 -6.26
N GLY A 54 17.10 -1.87 -6.05
CA GLY A 54 16.88 -0.61 -6.77
C GLY A 54 15.71 0.23 -6.25
N TYR A 55 14.97 -0.23 -5.23
CA TYR A 55 13.95 0.58 -4.58
C TYR A 55 14.59 1.70 -3.75
N VAL A 56 14.09 2.92 -3.93
CA VAL A 56 14.42 4.06 -3.06
C VAL A 56 13.39 4.18 -1.93
N PRO A 57 13.62 5.01 -0.89
CA PRO A 57 12.66 5.16 0.22
C PRO A 57 11.23 5.48 -0.22
N ALA A 58 11.06 6.29 -1.27
CA ALA A 58 9.76 6.62 -1.83
C ALA A 58 9.03 5.41 -2.45
N ASP A 59 9.78 4.50 -3.07
CA ASP A 59 9.21 3.28 -3.65
C ASP A 59 8.77 2.31 -2.55
N LEU A 60 9.59 2.15 -1.50
CA LEU A 60 9.27 1.31 -0.34
C LEU A 60 8.05 1.85 0.43
N PHE A 61 7.91 3.17 0.52
CA PHE A 61 6.72 3.79 1.10
C PHE A 61 5.47 3.50 0.26
N THR A 62 5.57 3.67 -1.05
CA THR A 62 4.48 3.37 -1.98
C THR A 62 4.10 1.89 -1.91
N LEU A 63 5.08 0.99 -1.82
CA LEU A 63 4.87 -0.45 -1.65
C LEU A 63 4.07 -0.76 -0.37
N CYS A 64 4.45 -0.16 0.77
CA CYS A 64 3.73 -0.34 2.03
C CYS A 64 2.30 0.21 1.96
N LYS A 65 2.10 1.34 1.27
CA LYS A 65 0.79 1.93 1.05
C LYS A 65 -0.11 1.02 0.22
N GLU A 66 0.40 0.49 -0.90
CA GLU A 66 -0.33 -0.45 -1.75
C GLU A 66 -0.65 -1.76 -1.01
N ALA A 67 0.27 -2.27 -0.20
CA ALA A 67 0.02 -3.43 0.64
C ALA A 67 -1.10 -3.16 1.67
N SER A 68 -1.14 -1.95 2.24
CA SER A 68 -2.21 -1.54 3.17
C SER A 68 -3.57 -1.52 2.49
N ILE A 69 -3.64 -0.98 1.27
CA ILE A 69 -4.87 -0.95 0.47
C ILE A 69 -5.31 -2.37 0.11
N SER A 70 -4.37 -3.24 -0.28
CA SER A 70 -4.65 -4.65 -0.55
C SER A 70 -5.21 -5.40 0.67
N ALA A 71 -4.64 -5.17 1.86
CA ALA A 71 -5.14 -5.76 3.10
C ALA A 71 -6.57 -5.30 3.41
N ILE A 72 -6.85 -4.00 3.23
CA ILE A 72 -8.19 -3.43 3.42
C ILE A 72 -9.18 -4.07 2.44
N SER A 73 -8.86 -4.16 1.15
CA SER A 73 -9.73 -4.81 0.14
C SER A 73 -10.07 -6.24 0.52
N ARG A 74 -9.06 -7.02 0.91
CA ARG A 74 -9.22 -8.40 1.35
C ARG A 74 -10.16 -8.52 2.54
N ILE A 75 -10.06 -7.63 3.52
CA ILE A 75 -10.92 -7.64 4.71
C ILE A 75 -12.36 -7.27 4.35
N TYR A 76 -12.56 -6.25 3.50
CA TYR A 76 -13.91 -5.89 3.02
C TYR A 76 -14.57 -7.03 2.24
N GLU A 77 -13.83 -7.71 1.38
CA GLU A 77 -14.32 -8.88 0.64
C GLU A 77 -14.73 -10.02 1.58
N GLN A 78 -13.89 -10.32 2.58
CA GLN A 78 -14.21 -11.34 3.60
C GLN A 78 -15.44 -10.96 4.42
N PHE A 79 -15.58 -9.69 4.80
CA PHE A 79 -16.74 -9.19 5.51
C PHE A 79 -18.02 -9.34 4.66
N PHE A 80 -17.96 -8.93 3.40
CA PHE A 80 -19.09 -9.01 2.46
C PHE A 80 -19.53 -10.45 2.21
N ILE A 81 -18.58 -11.38 1.98
CA ILE A 81 -18.89 -12.80 1.79
C ILE A 81 -19.53 -13.40 3.05
N ASN A 82 -18.99 -13.09 4.24
CA ASN A 82 -19.54 -13.57 5.50
C ASN A 82 -20.96 -13.06 5.76
N GLU A 83 -21.26 -11.81 5.38
CA GLU A 83 -22.60 -11.24 5.50
C GLU A 83 -23.59 -11.91 4.53
N MET A 84 -23.18 -12.15 3.29
CA MET A 84 -23.97 -12.89 2.29
C MET A 84 -24.20 -14.35 2.69
N ALA A 85 -23.22 -15.00 3.34
CA ALA A 85 -23.36 -16.37 3.81
C ALA A 85 -24.41 -16.51 4.92
N LYS A 86 -24.55 -15.50 5.81
CA LYS A 86 -25.55 -15.48 6.88
C LYS A 86 -26.99 -15.35 6.38
N LEU A 87 -27.19 -14.75 5.19
CA LEU A 87 -28.50 -14.63 4.56
C LEU A 87 -28.93 -15.90 3.80
N ASN A 88 -28.01 -16.84 3.55
CA ASN A 88 -28.27 -18.08 2.83
C ASN A 88 -28.47 -19.31 3.74
N THR A 89 -28.53 -19.14 5.07
CA THR A 89 -28.83 -20.21 6.02
C THR A 89 -30.29 -20.19 6.46
N ASP A 90 -31.20 -20.41 5.52
CA ASP A 90 -32.49 -21.05 5.77
C ASP A 90 -32.59 -22.25 4.81
N PRO A 91 -32.85 -23.49 5.28
CA PRO A 91 -33.16 -24.59 4.37
C PRO A 91 -34.57 -24.39 3.84
N VAL A 92 -34.73 -23.62 2.77
CA VAL A 92 -35.96 -23.67 1.97
C VAL A 92 -35.91 -24.97 1.16
N VAL A 93 -36.38 -26.05 1.80
CA VAL A 93 -36.98 -27.16 1.06
C VAL A 93 -38.32 -26.65 0.56
N ASP A 94 -38.39 -26.27 -0.71
CA ASP A 94 -39.57 -26.59 -1.49
C ASP A 94 -39.22 -26.86 -2.96
N GLN A 95 -39.73 -27.99 -3.43
CA GLN A 95 -39.58 -28.49 -4.78
C GLN A 95 -40.70 -27.89 -5.63
N SER A 96 -40.38 -26.93 -6.48
CA SER A 96 -41.20 -26.71 -7.68
C SER A 96 -40.41 -25.94 -8.73
N GLY A 97 -40.22 -26.59 -9.87
CA GLY A 97 -39.56 -26.02 -11.04
C GLY A 97 -40.30 -24.81 -11.60
N ALA A 98 -39.52 -23.88 -12.16
CA ALA A 98 -39.92 -23.04 -13.27
C ALA A 98 -38.65 -22.52 -13.92
N GLU A 99 -38.47 -22.98 -15.15
CA GLU A 99 -37.58 -22.52 -16.19
C GLU A 99 -37.80 -21.01 -16.40
N ASN A 100 -36.74 -20.22 -16.56
CA ASN A 100 -36.78 -18.94 -17.28
C ASN A 100 -35.37 -18.52 -17.68
N ASP A 101 -35.10 -18.63 -18.98
CA ASP A 101 -34.00 -17.98 -19.69
C ASP A 101 -34.15 -16.46 -19.59
N ILE A 102 -33.11 -15.75 -19.14
CA ILE A 102 -32.91 -14.35 -19.53
C ILE A 102 -31.48 -14.11 -19.98
N GLU A 103 -31.44 -13.73 -21.23
CA GLU A 103 -30.35 -13.45 -22.13
C GLU A 103 -29.68 -12.10 -21.81
N LEU A 104 -28.34 -12.16 -21.76
CA LEU A 104 -27.37 -11.17 -22.23
C LEU A 104 -27.86 -9.74 -22.58
N ALA A 105 -27.46 -8.75 -21.77
CA ALA A 105 -26.95 -7.46 -22.24
C ALA A 105 -26.45 -6.60 -21.07
N ASN A 106 -25.17 -6.22 -21.10
CA ASN A 106 -24.80 -4.80 -21.18
C ASN A 106 -23.27 -4.67 -21.27
N GLN A 107 -22.82 -4.60 -22.52
CA GLN A 107 -21.60 -3.91 -22.92
C GLN A 107 -21.66 -2.47 -22.42
N ASN A 108 -20.67 -2.06 -21.63
CA ASN A 108 -20.12 -0.70 -21.66
C ASN A 108 -18.75 -0.71 -20.97
N LEU A 109 -17.76 -1.23 -21.70
CA LEU A 109 -16.34 -1.18 -21.34
C LEU A 109 -15.68 -0.11 -22.21
N ALA A 110 -15.86 1.17 -21.88
CA ALA A 110 -15.06 2.26 -22.46
C ALA A 110 -15.25 3.56 -21.67
N GLN A 111 -14.38 3.80 -20.70
CA GLN A 111 -13.63 5.08 -20.56
C GLN A 111 -12.70 4.98 -19.36
N LYS A 112 -11.40 4.95 -19.67
CA LYS A 112 -10.28 5.03 -18.74
C LYS A 112 -10.18 6.48 -18.28
N PRO A 113 -10.28 6.83 -16.98
CA PRO A 113 -9.93 8.16 -16.55
C PRO A 113 -8.42 8.27 -16.49
N THR A 114 -7.87 9.06 -17.41
CA THR A 114 -6.53 9.63 -17.34
C THR A 114 -6.43 10.43 -16.05
N VAL A 115 -5.58 10.01 -15.12
CA VAL A 115 -5.10 10.88 -14.03
C VAL A 115 -3.73 11.40 -14.43
N GLU A 116 -3.76 12.68 -14.84
CA GLU A 116 -2.59 13.52 -15.01
C GLU A 116 -1.75 13.58 -13.74
N ASN A 117 -0.46 13.79 -13.98
CA ASN A 117 0.60 14.00 -13.01
C ASN A 117 0.18 15.00 -11.91
N CYS A 118 0.24 14.56 -10.65
CA CYS A 118 0.31 15.47 -9.52
C CYS A 118 1.65 15.29 -8.81
N ALA A 119 2.42 16.37 -8.80
CA ALA A 119 3.60 16.56 -7.97
C ALA A 119 3.30 16.21 -6.50
N PRO A 120 4.29 15.79 -5.70
CA PRO A 120 4.08 15.53 -4.29
C PRO A 120 3.66 16.84 -3.60
N PRO A 121 2.60 16.86 -2.77
CA PRO A 121 2.30 18.03 -1.95
C PRO A 121 3.44 18.24 -0.96
N CYS A 122 4.10 19.39 -1.06
CA CYS A 122 4.99 19.91 -0.04
C CYS A 122 4.25 20.01 1.30
N GLU A 123 4.92 19.58 2.37
CA GLU A 123 4.42 19.60 3.74
C GLU A 123 4.12 21.03 4.22
N GLU A 124 2.85 21.38 4.30
CA GLU A 124 2.37 22.33 5.30
C GLU A 124 1.83 21.52 6.47
N THR A 125 2.56 21.52 7.59
CA THR A 125 2.05 21.14 8.90
C THR A 125 0.83 21.99 9.24
N ARG A 126 -0.35 21.51 8.85
CA ARG A 126 -1.59 21.88 9.53
C ARG A 126 -1.58 21.14 10.84
N LYS A 127 -1.46 21.89 11.93
CA LYS A 127 -1.82 21.38 13.25
C LYS A 127 -3.24 20.82 13.09
N ALA A 128 -3.38 19.53 13.34
CA ALA A 128 -4.70 18.98 13.63
C ALA A 128 -5.08 19.63 14.95
N ASP A 129 -5.86 20.70 14.87
CA ASP A 129 -6.64 21.12 16.02
C ASP A 129 -7.51 19.92 16.37
N ASN A 130 -7.31 19.42 17.58
CA ASN A 130 -7.93 18.22 18.10
C ASN A 130 -9.43 18.49 18.29
N ASP A 131 -10.20 18.34 17.22
CA ASP A 131 -11.59 17.96 17.33
C ASP A 131 -11.62 16.46 17.60
N GLU A 132 -11.19 16.08 18.81
CA GLU A 132 -11.46 14.77 19.38
C GLU A 132 -12.95 14.78 19.75
N GLU A 133 -13.78 14.73 18.70
CA GLU A 133 -15.21 14.55 18.79
C GLU A 133 -15.46 13.30 19.63
N LEU A 134 -16.22 13.47 20.71
CA LEU A 134 -16.42 12.48 21.77
C LEU A 134 -17.16 11.27 21.21
N ILE A 135 -16.43 10.37 20.56
CA ILE A 135 -16.94 9.05 20.21
C ILE A 135 -17.19 8.34 21.54
N ASP A 136 -18.42 7.89 21.79
CA ASP A 136 -18.77 7.19 23.03
C ASP A 136 -17.75 6.08 23.31
N GLU A 137 -17.27 5.98 24.56
CA GLU A 137 -16.24 5.01 24.97
C GLU A 137 -16.59 3.57 24.55
N GLU A 138 -17.89 3.24 24.53
CA GLU A 138 -18.43 1.94 24.10
C GLU A 138 -18.27 1.68 22.58
N ILE A 139 -18.42 2.72 21.76
CA ILE A 139 -18.15 2.64 20.31
C ILE A 139 -16.65 2.50 20.07
N LYS A 140 -15.84 3.23 20.82
CA LYS A 140 -14.38 3.17 20.72
C LYS A 140 -13.84 1.77 21.05
N ASP A 141 -14.32 1.15 22.13
CA ASP A 141 -13.93 -0.21 22.51
C ASP A 141 -14.32 -1.26 21.45
N THR A 142 -15.53 -1.14 20.90
CA THR A 142 -16.02 -2.03 19.83
C THR A 142 -15.19 -1.89 18.54
N ILE A 143 -14.80 -0.66 18.18
CA ILE A 143 -13.94 -0.38 17.04
C ILE A 143 -12.52 -0.91 17.31
N ASP A 144 -11.97 -0.68 18.49
CA ASP A 144 -10.62 -1.12 18.86
C ASP A 144 -10.51 -2.66 18.84
N GLU A 145 -11.56 -3.39 19.24
CA GLU A 145 -11.62 -4.85 19.11
C GLU A 145 -11.65 -5.31 17.65
N ARG A 146 -12.47 -4.68 16.79
CA ARG A 146 -12.51 -4.99 15.35
C ARG A 146 -11.21 -4.62 14.63
N LEU A 147 -10.57 -3.52 15.00
CA LEU A 147 -9.25 -3.11 14.49
C LEU A 147 -8.10 -3.97 15.04
N LYS A 148 -8.35 -4.76 16.09
CA LYS A 148 -7.35 -5.67 16.67
C LYS A 148 -7.03 -6.83 15.73
N SER A 149 -8.02 -7.31 14.98
CA SER A 149 -7.87 -8.44 14.04
C SER A 149 -7.29 -8.01 12.69
N ILE A 150 -7.32 -6.72 12.36
CA ILE A 150 -6.79 -6.20 11.10
C ILE A 150 -5.27 -6.22 11.14
N CYS A 151 -4.68 -7.06 10.29
CA CYS A 151 -3.25 -7.11 10.05
C CYS A 151 -2.96 -7.24 8.56
N ILE A 152 -1.83 -6.67 8.15
CA ILE A 152 -1.32 -6.77 6.79
C ILE A 152 -0.51 -8.07 6.71
N GLU A 153 -0.79 -8.85 5.67
CA GLU A 153 -0.17 -10.14 5.42
C GLU A 153 0.89 -10.04 4.30
N GLU A 154 1.76 -11.05 4.23
CA GLU A 154 2.75 -11.17 3.14
C GLU A 154 2.08 -11.19 1.75
N THR A 155 0.91 -11.81 1.64
CA THR A 155 0.12 -11.87 0.40
C THR A 155 -0.24 -10.48 -0.14
N ASP A 156 -0.55 -9.54 0.75
CA ASP A 156 -0.88 -8.15 0.39
C ASP A 156 0.35 -7.44 -0.21
N PHE A 157 1.54 -7.68 0.36
CA PHE A 157 2.81 -7.17 -0.20
C PHE A 157 3.16 -7.81 -1.54
N MET A 158 2.86 -9.11 -1.73
CA MET A 158 3.09 -9.78 -3.00
C MET A 158 2.18 -9.24 -4.12
N ILE A 159 0.96 -8.81 -3.79
CA ILE A 159 0.08 -8.09 -4.72
C ILE A 159 0.64 -6.70 -5.02
N ALA A 160 1.11 -5.99 -3.99
CA ALA A 160 1.69 -4.65 -4.12
C ALA A 160 2.98 -4.63 -4.97
N LEU A 161 3.85 -5.64 -4.83
CA LEU A 161 5.07 -5.79 -5.64
C LEU A 161 4.80 -5.88 -7.14
N LYS A 162 3.62 -6.37 -7.55
CA LYS A 162 3.23 -6.43 -8.97
C LYS A 162 2.81 -5.07 -9.52
N LYS A 163 2.41 -4.14 -8.65
CA LYS A 163 1.93 -2.81 -9.00
C LYS A 163 3.02 -1.75 -8.94
N VAL A 164 3.93 -1.87 -7.97
CA VAL A 164 4.98 -0.86 -7.71
C VAL A 164 6.25 -1.24 -8.45
N GLN A 165 6.76 -0.31 -9.26
CA GLN A 165 8.07 -0.44 -9.91
C GLN A 165 9.07 0.54 -9.28
N PRO A 166 10.35 0.13 -9.09
CA PRO A 166 11.37 1.01 -8.55
C PRO A 166 11.57 2.22 -9.45
N THR A 167 11.77 3.39 -8.85
CA THR A 167 12.06 4.64 -9.56
C THR A 167 13.28 4.49 -10.47
N ALA A 168 14.29 3.69 -10.07
CA ALA A 168 15.45 3.38 -10.91
C ALA A 168 15.07 2.82 -12.29
N GLN A 169 14.03 1.97 -12.38
CA GLN A 169 13.55 1.44 -13.66
C GLN A 169 12.75 2.49 -14.45
N ARG A 170 12.05 3.41 -13.77
CA ARG A 170 11.24 4.46 -14.40
C ARG A 170 12.09 5.57 -15.04
N GLU A 171 13.29 5.81 -14.53
CA GLU A 171 14.19 6.86 -15.03
C GLU A 171 15.18 6.37 -16.10
N GLY A 172 15.02 5.14 -16.61
CA GLY A 172 15.88 4.62 -17.67
C GLY A 172 17.29 4.23 -17.19
N PHE A 173 17.49 4.01 -15.89
CA PHE A 173 18.70 3.36 -15.39
C PHE A 173 18.60 1.86 -15.72
N THR A 174 19.11 1.49 -16.90
CA THR A 174 19.06 0.12 -17.43
C THR A 174 19.79 -0.91 -16.57
N THR A 175 20.74 -0.49 -15.75
CA THR A 175 21.46 -1.40 -14.85
C THR A 175 20.84 -1.35 -13.46
N ILE A 176 20.03 -2.36 -13.14
CA ILE A 176 19.77 -2.70 -11.73
C ILE A 176 21.15 -3.04 -11.16
N PRO A 177 21.72 -2.22 -10.27
CA PRO A 177 23.05 -2.50 -9.76
C PRO A 177 22.93 -3.78 -8.93
N ASN A 178 23.76 -4.79 -9.27
CA ASN A 178 23.83 -6.05 -8.55
C ASN A 178 24.56 -5.78 -7.22
N VAL A 179 23.85 -5.21 -6.24
CA VAL A 179 24.40 -4.84 -4.94
C VAL A 179 24.26 -6.01 -3.97
N SER A 180 25.27 -6.88 -3.99
CA SER A 180 25.57 -7.85 -2.93
C SER A 180 26.75 -7.34 -2.12
N TRP A 181 26.51 -6.52 -1.12
CA TRP A 181 27.48 -6.20 -0.07
C TRP A 181 26.77 -6.03 1.26
#